data_AF-A0AA85BT22-F1
#
_entry.id   AF-A0AA85BT22-F1
#
_cell.length_a   1.000
_cell.length_b   1.000
_cell.length_c   1.000
_cell.angle_alpha   90.00
_cell.angle_beta   90.00
_cell.angle_gamma   90.00
#
_symmetry.space_group_name_H-M   'P 1'
#
loop_
_entity.id
_entity.type
_entity.pdbx_description
1 polymer ?
#
loop_
_entity_poly.entity_id
_entity_poly.type
_entity_poly.pdbx_seq_one_letter_code
_entity_poly.pdbx_strand_id
1 'polypeptide(L)'
;MLFKPNMIILLAVVVLTFTSISPFDASSSSNVCDLQQKLFDPIIKSGKALEVFYFVNDTKETIQLTWAGENSGVLILVTMTEGESGPGLTSDIYRSDNNGKTFTKITQQLGESIYIRRENGLQRHQNQRDSKELFVICYDVENMTRSMIFVTEDGGSTWERSSVPFVLSGQLRFYPRERLSPWVLTLEEKTSILYLSLDNGKTWKNIHDNVVDYFWSVYEIDPGETVYILYHPQSSKNASERHILAKSSDFGLTWTEL
;
A
#
# COMPACT_ATOMS: atom_id res chain seq x y z
N MET A 1 -28.30 -0.14 16.33
CA MET A 1 -28.63 -1.45 15.73
C MET A 1 -27.65 -2.45 16.33
N LEU A 2 -28.11 -3.32 17.24
CA LEU A 2 -27.27 -4.21 18.05
C LEU A 2 -26.69 -5.35 17.20
N PHE A 3 -25.37 -5.37 17.01
CA PHE A 3 -24.66 -6.51 16.42
C PHE A 3 -24.54 -7.66 17.45
N LYS A 4 -24.88 -8.88 17.02
CA LYS A 4 -24.78 -10.11 17.84
C LYS A 4 -23.30 -10.52 18.07
N PRO A 5 -22.98 -11.26 19.15
CA PRO A 5 -21.59 -11.50 19.58
C PRO A 5 -20.76 -12.50 18.77
N ASN A 6 -21.18 -12.89 17.56
CA ASN A 6 -20.50 -13.94 16.77
C ASN A 6 -20.43 -13.56 15.29
N MET A 7 -19.73 -12.46 14.97
CA MET A 7 -19.41 -12.14 13.58
C MET A 7 -18.10 -12.84 13.20
N ILE A 8 -18.20 -13.98 12.52
CA ILE A 8 -17.07 -14.66 11.90
C ILE A 8 -16.81 -13.94 10.58
N ILE A 9 -15.68 -13.24 10.48
CA ILE A 9 -15.18 -12.75 9.18
C ILE A 9 -14.62 -13.98 8.45
N LEU A 10 -15.34 -14.44 7.44
CA LEU A 10 -14.93 -15.58 6.61
C LEU A 10 -14.11 -15.04 5.43
N LEU A 11 -12.78 -15.19 5.48
CA LEU A 11 -11.92 -14.91 4.34
C LEU A 11 -11.54 -16.24 3.68
N ALA A 12 -12.13 -16.53 2.51
CA ALA A 12 -11.70 -17.63 1.67
C ALA A 12 -10.68 -17.10 0.65
N VAL A 13 -9.39 -17.26 0.94
CA VAL A 13 -8.32 -16.98 -0.04
C VAL A 13 -8.05 -18.25 -0.83
N VAL A 14 -8.50 -18.28 -2.09
CA VAL A 14 -8.19 -19.39 -3.01
C VAL A 14 -6.85 -19.07 -3.69
N VAL A 15 -5.76 -19.63 -3.17
CA VAL A 15 -4.45 -19.53 -3.84
C VAL A 15 -4.25 -20.73 -4.76
N LEU A 16 -4.30 -20.48 -6.07
CA LEU A 16 -3.84 -21.43 -7.09
C LEU A 16 -2.40 -21.04 -7.47
N THR A 17 -1.42 -21.82 -7.04
CA THR A 17 -0.03 -21.67 -7.47
C THR A 17 0.12 -22.24 -8.88
N PHE A 18 0.34 -21.40 -9.88
CA PHE A 18 0.77 -21.82 -11.22
C PHE A 18 2.25 -21.49 -11.41
N THR A 19 3.08 -22.51 -11.56
CA THR A 19 4.47 -22.35 -12.02
C THR A 19 4.45 -22.06 -13.52
N SER A 20 4.99 -20.92 -13.94
CA SER A 20 5.11 -20.55 -15.36
C SER A 20 6.07 -21.49 -16.09
N ILE A 21 5.59 -22.15 -17.15
CA ILE A 21 6.44 -22.85 -18.13
C ILE A 21 6.34 -22.08 -19.45
N SER A 22 7.49 -21.81 -20.05
CA SER A 22 7.67 -21.11 -21.33
C SER A 22 6.91 -21.76 -22.49
N PRO A 23 6.44 -20.99 -23.48
CA PRO A 23 5.62 -21.52 -24.57
C PRO A 23 6.50 -21.95 -25.75
N PHE A 24 7.19 -23.08 -25.68
CA PHE A 24 7.74 -23.76 -26.86
C PHE A 24 8.07 -25.22 -26.52
N ASP A 25 7.07 -26.09 -26.65
CA ASP A 25 7.15 -27.35 -27.41
C ASP A 25 5.84 -28.11 -27.23
N ALA A 26 4.99 -28.06 -28.27
CA ALA A 26 3.77 -28.84 -28.37
C ALA A 26 4.11 -30.26 -28.86
N SER A 27 4.91 -30.99 -28.09
CA SER A 27 4.99 -32.45 -28.19
C SER A 27 5.49 -33.06 -26.88
N SER A 28 4.63 -33.88 -26.27
CA SER A 28 4.80 -34.69 -25.06
C SER A 28 4.63 -34.02 -23.69
N SER A 29 3.38 -33.86 -23.22
CA SER A 29 3.07 -33.96 -21.78
C SER A 29 1.57 -34.21 -21.49
N SER A 30 0.91 -35.13 -22.20
CA SER A 30 -0.51 -35.47 -21.96
C SER A 30 -0.80 -36.10 -20.58
N ASN A 31 0.19 -36.21 -19.70
CA ASN A 31 0.03 -36.79 -18.36
C ASN A 31 -0.01 -35.75 -17.22
N VAL A 32 0.63 -34.59 -17.36
CA VAL A 32 0.75 -33.65 -16.22
C VAL A 32 -0.58 -32.98 -15.91
N CYS A 33 -1.28 -32.47 -16.93
CA CYS A 33 -2.59 -31.85 -16.76
C CYS A 33 -3.63 -32.86 -16.24
N ASP A 34 -3.64 -34.09 -16.75
CA ASP A 34 -4.57 -35.13 -16.32
C ASP A 34 -4.32 -35.57 -14.88
N LEU A 35 -3.05 -35.64 -14.45
CA LEU A 35 -2.68 -35.92 -13.06
C LEU A 35 -3.09 -34.78 -12.12
N GLN A 36 -2.87 -33.53 -12.53
CA GLN A 36 -3.32 -32.37 -11.76
C GLN A 36 -4.84 -32.30 -11.66
N GLN A 37 -5.56 -32.55 -12.76
CA GLN A 37 -7.02 -32.59 -12.76
C GLN A 37 -7.54 -33.66 -11.80
N LYS A 38 -6.96 -34.88 -11.82
CA LYS A 38 -7.31 -35.95 -10.87
C LYS A 38 -7.03 -35.57 -9.42
N LEU A 39 -6.01 -34.76 -9.15
CA LEU A 39 -5.69 -34.26 -7.82
C LEU A 39 -6.72 -33.22 -7.35
N PHE A 40 -7.12 -32.28 -8.21
CA PHE A 40 -8.00 -31.17 -7.85
C PHE A 40 -9.49 -31.50 -7.93
N ASP A 41 -9.91 -32.45 -8.77
CA ASP A 41 -11.31 -32.83 -8.97
C ASP A 41 -12.06 -33.17 -7.66
N PRO A 42 -11.51 -33.99 -6.75
CA PRO A 42 -12.18 -34.29 -5.48
C PRO A 42 -12.32 -33.05 -4.60
N ILE A 43 -11.31 -32.18 -4.60
CA ILE A 43 -11.28 -30.95 -3.79
C ILE A 43 -12.35 -29.99 -4.30
N ILE A 44 -12.39 -29.74 -5.61
CA ILE A 44 -13.38 -28.86 -6.26
C ILE A 44 -14.79 -29.41 -6.01
N LYS A 45 -15.01 -30.72 -6.21
CA LYS A 45 -16.32 -31.36 -5.99
C LYS A 45 -16.77 -31.34 -4.53
N SER A 46 -15.84 -31.31 -3.58
CA SER A 46 -16.18 -31.21 -2.16
C SER A 46 -16.83 -29.87 -1.80
N GLY A 47 -16.56 -28.81 -2.58
CA GLY A 47 -16.99 -27.45 -2.30
C GLY A 47 -16.42 -26.86 -1.01
N LYS A 48 -15.45 -27.54 -0.38
CA LYS A 48 -14.81 -27.11 0.86
C LYS A 48 -13.48 -26.43 0.54
N ALA A 49 -13.20 -25.36 1.26
CA ALA A 49 -11.87 -24.77 1.26
C ALA A 49 -10.86 -25.80 1.79
N LEU A 50 -9.70 -25.87 1.12
CA LEU A 50 -8.58 -26.72 1.53
C LEU A 50 -7.99 -26.30 2.87
N GLU A 51 -7.81 -24.99 3.03
CA GLU A 51 -7.17 -24.35 4.17
C GLU A 51 -8.09 -23.22 4.60
N VAL A 52 -8.41 -23.16 5.90
CA VAL A 52 -9.24 -22.11 6.48
C VAL A 52 -8.54 -21.60 7.72
N PHE A 53 -8.26 -20.30 7.72
CA PHE A 53 -7.73 -19.61 8.88
C PHE A 53 -8.81 -18.71 9.47
N TYR A 54 -9.00 -18.78 10.78
CA TYR A 54 -9.95 -17.94 11.51
C TYR A 54 -9.19 -16.88 12.31
N PHE A 55 -9.49 -15.60 12.05
CA PHE A 55 -9.04 -14.49 12.88
C PHE A 55 -9.89 -14.44 14.15
N VAL A 56 -9.51 -15.22 15.16
CA VAL A 56 -10.23 -15.30 16.44
C VAL A 56 -9.90 -14.07 17.29
N ASN A 57 -10.92 -13.51 17.94
CA ASN A 57 -10.81 -12.32 18.81
C ASN A 57 -10.40 -11.02 18.09
N ASP A 58 -10.56 -10.94 16.77
CA ASP A 58 -10.51 -9.69 16.03
C ASP A 58 -11.92 -9.24 15.67
N THR A 59 -12.35 -8.09 16.17
CA THR A 59 -13.71 -7.55 15.97
C THR A 59 -13.78 -6.44 14.95
N LYS A 60 -12.65 -6.08 14.32
CA LYS A 60 -12.55 -4.92 13.44
C LYS A 60 -13.17 -5.22 12.09
N GLU A 61 -13.93 -4.26 11.56
CA GLU A 61 -14.80 -4.44 10.39
C GLU A 61 -14.08 -4.27 9.05
N THR A 62 -12.90 -3.64 9.01
CA THR A 62 -12.17 -3.42 7.76
C THR A 62 -10.87 -4.21 7.73
N ILE A 63 -10.56 -4.78 6.56
CA ILE A 63 -9.30 -5.47 6.29
C ILE A 63 -8.64 -4.90 5.04
N GLN A 64 -7.31 -4.86 5.04
CA GLN A 64 -6.50 -4.71 3.83
C GLN A 64 -5.46 -5.83 3.80
N LEU A 65 -5.13 -6.33 2.61
CA LEU A 65 -4.22 -7.45 2.42
C LEU A 65 -3.30 -7.16 1.25
N THR A 66 -2.02 -7.48 1.41
CA THR A 66 -1.04 -7.38 0.33
C THR A 66 0.01 -8.48 0.41
N TRP A 67 0.59 -8.82 -0.75
CA TRP A 67 1.77 -9.67 -0.83
C TRP A 67 3.03 -8.84 -0.58
N ALA A 68 3.95 -9.39 0.20
CA ALA A 68 5.29 -8.84 0.41
C ALA A 68 6.30 -9.66 -0.38
N GLY A 69 6.63 -9.22 -1.59
CA GLY A 69 7.53 -9.93 -2.50
C GLY A 69 6.87 -11.09 -3.25
N GLU A 70 7.14 -11.15 -4.54
CA GLU A 70 6.85 -12.25 -5.44
C GLU A 70 7.58 -13.53 -5.00
N ASN A 71 6.86 -14.67 -5.05
CA ASN A 71 7.36 -15.99 -4.66
C ASN A 71 7.87 -16.11 -3.21
N SER A 72 7.65 -15.12 -2.36
CA SER A 72 8.08 -15.16 -0.97
C SER A 72 7.17 -16.01 -0.07
N GLY A 73 5.90 -16.18 -0.48
CA GLY A 73 4.85 -16.73 0.38
C GLY A 73 4.39 -15.79 1.49
N VAL A 74 4.92 -14.56 1.55
CA VAL A 74 4.65 -13.60 2.63
C VAL A 74 3.45 -12.73 2.29
N LEU A 75 2.48 -12.69 3.20
CA LEU A 75 1.37 -11.73 3.14
C LEU A 75 1.34 -10.89 4.42
N ILE A 76 1.01 -9.61 4.25
CA ILE A 76 0.64 -8.71 5.32
C ILE A 76 -0.85 -8.41 5.22
N LEU A 77 -1.57 -8.68 6.29
CA LEU A 77 -2.97 -8.31 6.47
C LEU A 77 -3.05 -7.31 7.63
N VAL A 78 -3.84 -6.26 7.45
CA VAL A 78 -4.14 -5.31 8.51
C VAL A 78 -5.63 -5.28 8.78
N THR A 79 -6.01 -5.16 10.05
CA THR A 79 -7.40 -4.99 10.49
C THR A 79 -7.58 -3.63 11.14
N MET A 80 -8.67 -2.95 10.80
CA MET A 80 -8.89 -1.53 11.11
C MET A 80 -10.37 -1.27 11.39
N THR A 81 -10.66 -0.18 12.10
CA THR A 81 -12.02 0.29 12.34
C THR A 81 -12.24 1.69 11.79
N GLU A 82 -13.50 2.08 11.70
CA GLU A 82 -13.90 3.47 11.49
C GLU A 82 -14.47 4.07 12.77
N GLY A 83 -13.78 5.07 13.33
CA GLY A 83 -14.35 5.90 14.37
C GLY A 83 -15.19 7.02 13.76
N GLU A 84 -16.37 7.29 14.32
CA GLU A 84 -17.26 8.37 13.85
C GLU A 84 -16.57 9.76 13.84
N SER A 85 -15.64 9.99 14.78
CA SER A 85 -14.93 11.25 14.95
C SER A 85 -13.40 11.09 15.02
N GLY A 86 -12.85 9.97 14.52
CA GLY A 86 -11.43 9.69 14.67
C GLY A 86 -11.01 8.27 14.25
N PRO A 87 -9.85 7.78 14.72
CA PRO A 87 -9.27 6.51 14.25
C PRO A 87 -10.05 5.25 14.65
N GLY A 88 -10.95 5.33 15.65
CA GLY A 88 -11.66 4.17 16.18
C GLY A 88 -10.81 3.35 17.16
N LEU A 89 -10.92 2.03 17.10
CA LEU A 89 -10.12 1.08 17.87
C LEU A 89 -8.69 0.96 17.30
N THR A 90 -7.77 0.48 18.14
CA THR A 90 -6.41 0.16 17.71
C THR A 90 -6.44 -0.87 16.59
N SER A 91 -5.61 -0.69 15.56
CA SER A 91 -5.46 -1.60 14.42
C SER A 91 -4.53 -2.76 14.74
N ASP A 92 -4.62 -3.84 13.97
CA ASP A 92 -3.71 -4.97 14.08
C ASP A 92 -3.05 -5.33 12.75
N ILE A 93 -1.82 -5.84 12.82
CA ILE A 93 -1.07 -6.36 11.68
C ILE A 93 -0.87 -7.86 11.87
N TYR A 94 -1.16 -8.62 10.82
CA TYR A 94 -0.97 -10.05 10.74
C TYR A 94 -0.02 -10.38 9.59
N ARG A 95 0.86 -11.35 9.82
CA ARG A 95 1.84 -11.84 8.84
C ARG A 95 1.64 -13.32 8.58
N SER A 96 1.63 -13.70 7.31
CA SER A 96 1.71 -15.08 6.86
C SER A 96 3.06 -15.33 6.19
N ASP A 97 3.63 -16.52 6.37
CA ASP A 97 4.86 -16.99 5.69
C ASP A 97 4.58 -18.13 4.70
N ASN A 98 3.30 -18.48 4.50
CA ASN A 98 2.92 -19.71 3.81
C ASN A 98 1.73 -19.51 2.88
N ASN A 99 1.72 -18.39 2.14
CA ASN A 99 0.69 -18.07 1.15
C ASN A 99 -0.72 -17.94 1.77
N GLY A 100 -0.82 -17.48 3.01
CA GLY A 100 -2.10 -17.18 3.66
C GLY A 100 -2.76 -18.39 4.32
N LYS A 101 -2.08 -19.53 4.43
CA LYS A 101 -2.61 -20.70 5.15
C LYS A 101 -2.72 -20.45 6.64
N THR A 102 -1.74 -19.78 7.22
CA THR A 102 -1.74 -19.35 8.62
C THR A 102 -1.26 -17.92 8.76
N PHE A 103 -1.80 -17.20 9.74
CA PHE A 103 -1.38 -15.85 10.08
C PHE A 103 -0.96 -15.75 11.55
N THR A 104 0.07 -14.94 11.80
CA THR A 104 0.53 -14.56 13.14
C THR A 104 0.29 -13.08 13.34
N LYS A 105 -0.31 -12.69 14.47
CA LYS A 105 -0.45 -11.28 14.84
C LYS A 105 0.91 -10.72 15.24
N ILE A 106 1.37 -9.68 14.53
CA ILE A 106 2.70 -9.07 14.69
C ILE A 106 2.66 -7.61 15.17
N THR A 107 1.48 -7.05 15.49
CA THR A 107 1.33 -5.66 15.95
C THR A 107 2.30 -5.29 17.08
N GLN A 108 2.58 -6.23 18.00
CA GLN A 108 3.48 -6.00 19.13
C GLN A 108 4.92 -5.64 18.73
N GLN A 109 5.35 -6.03 17.53
CA GLN A 109 6.70 -5.74 17.03
C GLN A 109 6.91 -4.25 16.75
N LEU A 110 5.83 -3.48 16.59
CA LEU A 110 5.90 -2.03 16.38
C LEU A 110 6.17 -1.27 17.70
N GLY A 111 6.09 -1.94 18.85
CA GLY A 111 6.36 -1.35 20.16
C GLY A 111 5.26 -0.42 20.70
N GLU A 112 4.21 -0.15 19.93
CA GLU A 112 3.08 0.70 20.33
C GLU A 112 1.75 0.23 19.74
N SER A 113 0.65 0.70 20.32
CA SER A 113 -0.67 0.57 19.71
C SER A 113 -0.79 1.55 18.55
N ILE A 114 -1.24 1.05 17.41
CA ILE A 114 -1.33 1.84 16.18
C ILE A 114 -2.77 1.99 15.73
N TYR A 115 -3.01 2.99 14.88
CA TYR A 115 -4.30 3.30 14.30
C TYR A 115 -4.09 3.54 12.81
N ILE A 116 -4.20 2.48 12.01
CA ILE A 116 -3.93 2.52 10.57
C ILE A 116 -5.06 3.28 9.88
N ARG A 117 -4.68 4.16 8.94
CA ARG A 117 -5.64 4.90 8.11
C ARG A 117 -6.37 3.96 7.17
N ARG A 118 -7.67 4.06 7.08
CA ARG A 118 -8.44 3.14 6.24
C ARG A 118 -8.27 3.43 4.75
N GLU A 119 -8.15 4.71 4.43
CA GLU A 119 -8.08 5.25 3.08
C GLU A 119 -6.79 4.85 2.35
N ASN A 120 -5.66 4.87 3.06
CA ASN A 120 -4.33 4.76 2.47
C ASN A 120 -3.32 4.02 3.36
N GLY A 121 -3.79 3.26 4.36
CA GLY A 121 -2.96 2.79 5.46
C GLY A 121 -2.01 1.64 5.17
N LEU A 122 -2.28 0.77 4.19
CA LEU A 122 -1.34 -0.26 3.77
C LEU A 122 -0.96 -0.05 2.30
N GLN A 123 0.29 0.33 2.05
CA GLN A 123 0.79 0.64 0.71
C GLN A 123 2.07 -0.11 0.39
N ARG A 124 2.30 -0.30 -0.91
CA ARG A 124 3.51 -0.94 -1.45
C ARG A 124 3.89 -0.32 -2.77
N HIS A 125 5.14 -0.50 -3.16
CA HIS A 125 5.60 -0.10 -4.48
C HIS A 125 4.91 -0.92 -5.58
N GLN A 126 4.10 -0.26 -6.43
CA GLN A 126 3.25 -0.95 -7.42
C GLN A 126 4.06 -1.68 -8.51
N ASN A 127 5.21 -1.13 -8.88
CA ASN A 127 6.07 -1.66 -9.94
C ASN A 127 7.17 -2.63 -9.47
N GLN A 128 7.28 -2.89 -8.17
CA GLN A 128 8.36 -3.74 -7.60
C GLN A 128 7.74 -4.95 -6.90
N ARG A 129 7.26 -5.91 -7.70
CA ARG A 129 6.46 -7.03 -7.20
C ARG A 129 7.22 -7.95 -6.27
N ASP A 130 8.52 -8.09 -6.48
CA ASP A 130 9.45 -8.92 -5.69
C ASP A 130 9.97 -8.21 -4.44
N SER A 131 9.76 -6.89 -4.31
CA SER A 131 10.09 -6.16 -3.10
C SER A 131 9.22 -6.59 -1.93
N LYS A 132 9.85 -6.76 -0.77
CA LYS A 132 9.18 -6.96 0.52
C LYS A 132 8.94 -5.65 1.27
N GLU A 133 9.26 -4.53 0.63
CA GLU A 133 9.08 -3.21 1.19
C GLU A 133 7.59 -2.84 1.26
N LEU A 134 7.12 -2.46 2.44
CA LEU A 134 5.74 -2.05 2.70
C LEU A 134 5.69 -0.83 3.62
N PHE A 135 4.66 -0.03 3.44
CA PHE A 135 4.42 1.20 4.18
C PHE A 135 3.08 1.09 4.90
N VAL A 136 3.11 1.33 6.21
CA VAL A 136 1.91 1.40 7.04
C VAL A 136 1.73 2.82 7.54
N ILE A 137 0.64 3.46 7.11
CA ILE A 137 0.32 4.86 7.45
C ILE A 137 -0.74 4.88 8.54
N CYS A 138 -0.43 5.56 9.62
CA CYS A 138 -1.23 5.64 10.84
C CYS A 138 -1.60 7.08 11.18
N TYR A 139 -2.70 7.24 11.92
CA TYR A 139 -2.96 8.47 12.66
C TYR A 139 -1.90 8.67 13.75
N ASP A 140 -1.51 9.92 13.98
CA ASP A 140 -0.88 10.34 15.22
C ASP A 140 -1.99 10.76 16.20
N VAL A 141 -2.28 9.92 17.19
CA VAL A 141 -3.38 10.16 18.15
C VAL A 141 -3.05 11.25 19.17
N GLU A 142 -1.77 11.57 19.36
CA GLU A 142 -1.35 12.68 20.20
C GLU A 142 -1.48 14.01 19.44
N ASN A 143 -1.37 13.96 18.11
CA ASN A 143 -1.53 15.13 17.26
C ASN A 143 -2.18 14.78 15.91
N MET A 144 -3.50 14.97 15.82
CA MET A 144 -4.30 14.67 14.61
C MET A 144 -3.95 15.52 13.36
N THR A 145 -3.07 16.52 13.49
CA THR A 145 -2.53 17.28 12.33
C THR A 145 -1.28 16.64 11.74
N ARG A 146 -0.79 15.57 12.36
CA ARG A 146 0.38 14.78 11.95
C ARG A 146 -0.05 13.36 11.61
N SER A 147 0.90 12.59 11.09
CA SER A 147 0.73 11.16 10.86
C SER A 147 1.97 10.41 11.30
N MET A 148 1.83 9.11 11.42
CA MET A 148 2.93 8.19 11.67
C MET A 148 3.06 7.27 10.46
N ILE A 149 4.30 6.97 10.07
CA ILE A 149 4.57 5.97 9.03
C ILE A 149 5.50 4.89 9.60
N PHE A 150 5.17 3.64 9.32
CA PHE A 150 6.02 2.49 9.59
C PHE A 150 6.44 1.87 8.27
N VAL A 151 7.74 1.62 8.11
CA VAL A 151 8.30 1.01 6.91
C VAL A 151 8.94 -0.31 7.30
N THR A 152 8.67 -1.35 6.53
CA THR A 152 9.40 -2.62 6.62
C THR A 152 10.06 -2.86 5.29
N GLU A 153 11.31 -3.33 5.29
CA GLU A 153 12.04 -3.75 4.08
C GLU A 153 12.10 -5.28 3.94
N ASP A 154 11.68 -6.01 4.98
CA ASP A 154 11.86 -7.47 5.12
C ASP A 154 10.53 -8.24 5.24
N GLY A 155 9.44 -7.62 4.79
CA GLY A 155 8.12 -8.24 4.74
C GLY A 155 7.50 -8.39 6.12
N GLY A 156 7.68 -7.38 6.96
CA GLY A 156 7.07 -7.24 8.28
C GLY A 156 7.78 -8.04 9.38
N SER A 157 9.06 -8.38 9.21
CA SER A 157 9.87 -8.99 10.28
C SER A 157 10.46 -7.91 11.19
N THR A 158 10.83 -6.76 10.62
CA THR A 158 11.24 -5.55 11.33
C THR A 158 10.52 -4.33 10.74
N TRP A 159 10.36 -3.30 11.58
CA TRP A 159 9.65 -2.07 11.23
C TRP A 159 10.43 -0.86 11.73
N GLU A 160 10.58 0.14 10.88
CA GLU A 160 11.12 1.44 11.21
C GLU A 160 9.99 2.47 11.29
N ARG A 161 9.92 3.19 12.42
CA ARG A 161 8.91 4.19 12.71
C ARG A 161 9.44 5.59 12.39
N SER A 162 8.65 6.41 11.69
CA SER A 162 8.94 7.82 11.43
C SER A 162 7.72 8.72 11.64
N SER A 163 7.94 9.91 12.20
CA SER A 163 6.91 10.92 12.35
C SER A 163 6.76 11.75 11.08
N VAL A 164 5.52 11.98 10.64
CA VAL A 164 5.20 12.78 9.46
C VAL A 164 4.56 14.11 9.91
N PRO A 165 5.13 15.28 9.57
CA PRO A 165 4.73 16.56 10.15
C PRO A 165 3.41 17.14 9.59
N PHE A 166 2.65 16.37 8.82
CA PHE A 166 1.37 16.74 8.20
C PHE A 166 0.42 15.53 8.17
N VAL A 167 -0.82 15.73 7.71
CA VAL A 167 -1.78 14.65 7.53
C VAL A 167 -1.45 13.90 6.24
N LEU A 168 -0.82 12.74 6.34
CA LEU A 168 -0.50 11.89 5.19
C LEU A 168 -1.75 11.14 4.71
N SER A 169 -2.64 11.85 4.01
CA SER A 169 -3.94 11.32 3.55
C SER A 169 -3.91 10.77 2.12
N GLY A 170 -2.98 11.24 1.28
CA GLY A 170 -2.88 10.80 -0.10
C GLY A 170 -2.19 9.44 -0.26
N GLN A 171 -2.33 8.87 -1.45
CA GLN A 171 -1.55 7.71 -1.88
C GLN A 171 -0.06 8.08 -2.03
N LEU A 172 0.82 7.10 -1.79
CA LEU A 172 2.25 7.21 -2.05
C LEU A 172 2.51 6.93 -3.54
N ARG A 173 3.09 7.92 -4.23
CA ARG A 173 3.58 7.78 -5.60
C ARG A 173 5.08 7.51 -5.56
N PHE A 174 5.44 6.26 -5.74
CA PHE A 174 6.83 5.82 -5.75
C PHE A 174 7.52 6.13 -7.08
N TYR A 175 8.82 6.44 -7.03
CA TYR A 175 9.60 6.72 -8.22
C TYR A 175 9.71 5.50 -9.15
N PRO A 176 9.34 5.62 -10.44
CA PRO A 176 9.14 4.45 -11.28
C PRO A 176 10.41 3.98 -12.03
N ARG A 177 11.46 4.78 -12.12
CA ARG A 177 12.61 4.50 -13.01
C ARG A 177 13.76 3.75 -12.33
N GLU A 178 13.79 3.73 -11.00
CA GLU A 178 14.82 3.03 -10.24
C GLU A 178 14.20 2.07 -9.23
N ARG A 179 14.73 0.84 -9.21
CA ARG A 179 14.31 -0.20 -8.29
C ARG A 179 14.75 0.15 -6.86
N LEU A 180 13.83 -0.03 -5.91
CA LEU A 180 13.99 0.30 -4.49
C LEU A 180 14.44 1.75 -4.27
N SER A 181 14.06 2.67 -5.16
CA SER A 181 14.29 4.08 -4.96
C SER A 181 13.52 4.57 -3.72
N PRO A 182 14.16 5.31 -2.81
CA PRO A 182 13.51 5.80 -1.60
C PRO A 182 12.62 7.03 -1.86
N TRP A 183 12.45 7.43 -3.13
CA TRP A 183 11.77 8.67 -3.50
C TRP A 183 10.27 8.47 -3.61
N VAL A 184 9.53 9.30 -2.87
CA VAL A 184 8.08 9.19 -2.75
C VAL A 184 7.45 10.58 -2.83
N LEU A 185 6.44 10.72 -3.69
CA LEU A 185 5.55 11.87 -3.70
C LEU A 185 4.22 11.53 -3.04
N THR A 186 3.58 12.50 -2.41
CA THR A 186 2.22 12.36 -1.92
C THR A 186 1.53 13.73 -1.84
N LEU A 187 0.22 13.74 -2.00
CA LEU A 187 -0.60 14.94 -1.90
C LEU A 187 -1.41 14.89 -0.61
N GLU A 188 -1.30 15.92 0.23
CA GLU A 188 -2.22 16.09 1.35
C GLU A 188 -3.57 16.57 0.78
N GLU A 189 -4.56 15.69 0.75
CA GLU A 189 -5.80 15.88 -0.02
C GLU A 189 -6.63 17.08 0.43
N LYS A 190 -6.56 17.46 1.71
CA LYS A 190 -7.31 18.59 2.24
C LYS A 190 -6.68 19.94 1.95
N THR A 191 -5.36 20.00 1.91
CA THR A 191 -4.58 21.24 1.75
C THR A 191 -4.07 21.42 0.32
N SER A 192 -4.16 20.36 -0.51
CA SER A 192 -3.60 20.31 -1.85
C SER A 192 -2.10 20.62 -1.88
N ILE A 193 -1.38 20.28 -0.81
CA ILE A 193 0.07 20.45 -0.71
C ILE A 193 0.76 19.16 -1.17
N LEU A 194 1.67 19.30 -2.14
CA LEU A 194 2.50 18.22 -2.64
C LEU A 194 3.77 18.10 -1.78
N TYR A 195 3.97 16.92 -1.21
CA TYR A 195 5.15 16.59 -0.43
C TYR A 195 6.03 15.57 -1.15
N LEU A 196 7.34 15.73 -0.97
CA LEU A 196 8.38 14.85 -1.44
C LEU A 196 9.18 14.29 -0.25
N SER A 197 9.41 12.99 -0.27
CA SER A 197 10.42 12.31 0.55
C SER A 197 11.48 11.70 -0.36
N LEU A 198 12.74 11.75 0.08
CA LEU A 198 13.88 11.12 -0.59
C LEU A 198 14.48 9.96 0.22
N ASP A 199 13.80 9.55 1.29
CA ASP A 199 14.30 8.62 2.31
C ASP A 199 13.19 7.68 2.83
N ASN A 200 12.33 7.18 1.94
CA ASN A 200 11.25 6.24 2.27
C ASN A 200 10.22 6.79 3.29
N GLY A 201 9.96 8.10 3.22
CA GLY A 201 8.97 8.76 4.06
C GLY A 201 9.45 9.07 5.47
N LYS A 202 10.76 8.96 5.75
CA LYS A 202 11.34 9.36 7.05
C LYS A 202 11.31 10.87 7.22
N THR A 203 11.63 11.61 6.16
CA THR A 203 11.53 13.07 6.10
C THR A 203 10.75 13.51 4.86
N TRP A 204 10.09 14.66 4.98
CA TRP A 204 9.21 15.20 3.94
C TRP A 204 9.43 16.69 3.75
N LYS A 205 9.32 17.14 2.51
CA LYS A 205 9.41 18.54 2.11
C LYS A 205 8.19 18.92 1.29
N ASN A 206 7.53 20.02 1.64
CA ASN A 206 6.56 20.67 0.74
C ASN A 206 7.31 21.20 -0.49
N ILE A 207 6.92 20.75 -1.69
CA ILE A 207 7.53 21.17 -2.95
C ILE A 207 6.60 22.01 -3.83
N HIS A 208 5.28 22.02 -3.56
CA HIS A 208 4.32 22.87 -4.27
C HIS A 208 2.94 22.90 -3.56
N ASP A 209 2.26 24.04 -3.58
CA ASP A 209 0.90 24.22 -3.03
C ASP A 209 -0.18 24.20 -4.13
N ASN A 210 -1.45 23.99 -3.77
CA ASN A 210 -2.60 24.02 -4.68
C ASN A 210 -2.50 23.03 -5.86
N VAL A 211 -1.85 21.88 -5.63
CA VAL A 211 -1.68 20.82 -6.63
C VAL A 211 -2.98 20.03 -6.76
N VAL A 212 -3.36 19.78 -8.01
CA VAL A 212 -4.55 19.02 -8.41
C VAL A 212 -4.14 17.61 -8.84
N ASP A 213 -3.09 17.49 -9.64
CA ASP A 213 -2.54 16.21 -10.08
C ASP A 213 -1.01 16.29 -10.21
N TYR A 214 -0.35 15.14 -10.11
CA TYR A 214 1.10 15.06 -10.08
C TYR A 214 1.60 13.67 -10.47
N PHE A 215 2.77 13.63 -11.11
CA PHE A 215 3.43 12.37 -11.43
C PHE A 215 4.94 12.54 -11.60
N TRP A 216 5.67 11.47 -11.28
CA TRP A 216 7.07 11.32 -11.65
C TRP A 216 7.21 11.20 -13.16
N SER A 217 8.22 11.86 -13.76
CA SER A 217 8.54 11.59 -15.15
C SER A 217 8.94 10.12 -15.34
N VAL A 218 8.40 9.52 -16.39
CA VAL A 218 8.76 8.16 -16.84
C VAL A 218 9.70 8.19 -18.05
N TYR A 219 10.00 9.37 -18.60
CA TYR A 219 10.77 9.50 -19.83
C TYR A 219 12.27 9.61 -19.54
N GLU A 220 13.10 8.77 -20.16
CA GLU A 220 14.56 8.75 -19.96
C GLU A 220 15.27 10.06 -20.38
N ILE A 221 14.65 10.86 -21.25
CA ILE A 221 15.19 12.15 -21.68
C ILE A 221 15.09 13.24 -20.60
N ASP A 222 14.14 13.10 -19.67
CA ASP A 222 14.00 14.02 -18.55
C ASP A 222 15.02 13.65 -17.45
N PRO A 223 15.61 14.64 -16.76
CA PRO A 223 16.42 14.38 -15.56
C PRO A 223 15.71 13.47 -14.55
N GLY A 224 16.48 12.69 -13.79
CA GLY A 224 16.03 11.71 -12.78
C GLY A 224 14.95 12.24 -11.85
N GLU A 225 15.12 13.50 -11.48
CA GLU A 225 14.42 14.25 -10.46
C GLU A 225 13.12 14.90 -10.98
N THR A 226 12.75 14.62 -12.24
CA THR A 226 11.68 15.36 -12.90
C THR A 226 10.29 14.98 -12.37
N VAL A 227 9.54 16.00 -11.96
CA VAL A 227 8.16 15.90 -11.48
C VAL A 227 7.29 16.84 -12.31
N TYR A 228 6.16 16.34 -12.77
CA TYR A 228 5.11 17.14 -13.41
C TYR A 228 3.97 17.36 -12.43
N ILE A 229 3.41 18.58 -12.45
CA ILE A 229 2.25 18.95 -11.64
C ILE A 229 1.22 19.69 -12.48
N LEU A 230 -0.04 19.48 -12.15
CA LEU A 230 -1.15 20.33 -12.51
C LEU A 230 -1.58 21.09 -11.25
N TYR A 231 -1.60 22.42 -11.26
CA TYR A 231 -1.94 23.21 -10.07
C TYR A 231 -2.84 24.41 -10.38
N HIS A 232 -3.49 24.93 -9.34
CA HIS A 232 -4.24 26.18 -9.40
C HIS A 232 -3.35 27.39 -9.04
N PRO A 233 -3.21 28.38 -9.92
CA PRO A 233 -2.48 29.60 -9.60
C PRO A 233 -3.22 30.40 -8.52
N GLN A 234 -2.47 30.99 -7.57
CA GLN A 234 -3.05 31.76 -6.46
C GLN A 234 -3.73 33.08 -6.88
N SER A 235 -3.80 33.42 -8.17
CA SER A 235 -4.32 34.69 -8.68
C SER A 235 -5.63 34.55 -9.48
N SER A 236 -6.76 34.76 -8.81
CA SER A 236 -7.83 35.71 -9.21
C SER A 236 -9.19 35.29 -8.66
N LYS A 237 -9.83 36.21 -7.92
CA LYS A 237 -11.22 36.12 -7.42
C LYS A 237 -12.28 35.96 -8.52
N ASN A 238 -11.92 35.94 -9.80
CA ASN A 238 -12.84 35.84 -10.95
C ASN A 238 -12.23 35.13 -12.18
N ALA A 239 -11.15 34.35 -12.05
CA ALA A 239 -10.66 33.55 -13.17
C ALA A 239 -11.39 32.21 -13.20
N SER A 240 -11.99 31.87 -14.34
CA SER A 240 -12.37 30.51 -14.67
C SER A 240 -11.24 29.55 -14.31
N GLU A 241 -11.56 28.36 -13.79
CA GLU A 241 -10.66 27.29 -13.32
C GLU A 241 -9.53 26.95 -14.31
N ARG A 242 -8.52 27.82 -14.39
CA ARG A 242 -7.36 27.59 -15.24
C ARG A 242 -6.36 26.81 -14.42
N HIS A 243 -6.15 25.57 -14.84
CA HIS A 243 -5.07 24.75 -14.34
C HIS A 243 -3.79 25.10 -15.12
N ILE A 244 -2.65 25.12 -14.43
CA ILE A 244 -1.34 25.29 -15.04
C ILE A 244 -0.59 23.97 -14.93
N LEU A 245 -0.08 23.50 -16.06
CA LEU A 245 0.87 22.39 -16.10
C LEU A 245 2.27 22.97 -15.92
N ALA A 246 3.03 22.43 -14.96
CA ALA A 246 4.42 22.79 -14.76
C ALA A 246 5.27 21.55 -14.53
N LYS A 247 6.57 21.69 -14.74
CA LYS A 247 7.55 20.68 -14.38
C LYS A 247 8.70 21.26 -13.58
N SER A 248 9.24 20.44 -12.68
CA SER A 248 10.53 20.66 -12.03
C SER A 248 11.47 19.55 -12.46
N SER A 249 12.77 19.85 -12.60
CA SER A 249 13.83 18.87 -12.86
C SER A 249 14.88 18.84 -11.74
N ASP A 250 14.53 19.34 -10.56
CA ASP A 250 15.41 19.51 -9.41
C ASP A 250 14.67 19.28 -8.08
N PHE A 251 13.80 18.26 -8.04
CA PHE A 251 13.03 17.89 -6.84
C PHE A 251 12.11 19.00 -6.31
N GLY A 252 11.52 19.78 -7.22
CA GLY A 252 10.61 20.87 -6.89
C GLY A 252 11.30 22.09 -6.27
N LEU A 253 12.62 22.25 -6.48
CA LEU A 253 13.32 23.48 -6.10
C LEU A 253 12.97 24.64 -7.04
N THR A 254 12.88 24.36 -8.34
CA THR A 254 12.45 25.31 -9.37
C THR A 254 11.38 24.68 -10.27
N TRP A 255 10.48 25.53 -10.78
CA TRP A 255 9.35 25.13 -11.60
C TRP A 255 9.32 25.91 -12.91
N THR A 256 9.02 25.22 -14.00
CA THR A 256 8.82 25.80 -15.34
C THR A 256 7.40 25.44 -15.80
N GLU A 257 6.57 26.45 -16.05
CA GLU A 257 5.24 26.28 -16.66
C GLU A 257 5.38 25.83 -18.13
N LEU A 258 4.45 24.99 -18.61
CA LEU A 258 4.45 24.38 -19.94
C LEU A 258 3.31 24.89 -20.85
#